data_AF-A0A9W6IQB4-F1
#
_entry.id   AF-A0A9W6IQB4-F1
#
_cell.length_a   1.000
_cell.length_b   1.000
_cell.length_c   1.000
_cell.angle_alpha   90.00
_cell.angle_beta   90.00
_cell.angle_gamma   90.00
#
_symmetry.space_group_name_H-M   'P 1'
#
loop_
_entity.id
_entity.type
_entity.pdbx_description
1 polymer ?
#
loop_
_entity_poly.entity_id
_entity_poly.type
_entity_poly.pdbx_seq_one_letter_code
_entity_poly.pdbx_strand_id
1 'polypeptide(L)'
;MSIADARREALELVQLQGLRIAIQAAIDVAGDKAAPAPARATASGLLMRAAAIGGFSRQNDGDLLEKEPHEMTGDELARAIAALKARRSAAAEDDDEPSVFD
;
A
#
# COMPACT_ATOMS: atom_id res chain seq x y z
N MET A 1 10.34 -30.39 17.97
CA MET A 1 9.92 -29.30 17.08
C MET A 1 8.87 -29.84 16.12
N SER A 2 7.68 -29.25 16.06
CA SER A 2 6.64 -29.71 15.13
C SER A 2 6.84 -29.13 13.73
N ILE A 3 6.21 -29.73 12.71
CA ILE A 3 6.21 -29.21 11.33
C ILE A 3 5.59 -27.80 11.28
N ALA A 4 4.59 -27.52 12.12
CA ALA A 4 3.95 -26.22 12.19
C ALA A 4 4.90 -25.14 12.74
N ASP A 5 5.75 -25.49 13.71
CA ASP A 5 6.75 -24.58 14.27
C ASP A 5 7.84 -24.26 13.24
N ALA A 6 8.36 -25.30 12.56
CA ALA A 6 9.37 -25.14 11.51
C ALA A 6 8.85 -24.28 10.33
N ARG A 7 7.58 -24.43 9.96
CA ARG A 7 6.96 -23.61 8.91
C ARG A 7 6.83 -22.15 9.32
N ARG A 8 6.48 -21.89 10.58
CA ARG A 8 6.37 -20.52 11.12
C ARG A 8 7.72 -19.82 11.12
N GLU A 9 8.75 -20.49 11.63
CA GLU A 9 10.12 -19.98 11.65
C GLU A 9 10.63 -19.68 10.24
N ALA A 10 10.39 -20.58 9.28
CA ALA A 10 10.76 -20.36 7.89
C ALA A 10 10.06 -19.14 7.27
N LEU A 11 8.77 -18.94 7.56
CA LEU A 11 8.02 -17.79 7.08
C LEU A 11 8.55 -16.47 7.67
N GLU A 12 8.87 -16.44 8.96
CA GLU A 12 9.44 -15.26 9.62
C GLU A 12 10.80 -14.88 9.00
N LEU A 13 11.65 -15.87 8.74
CA LEU A 13 12.94 -15.66 8.06
C LEU A 13 12.78 -15.12 6.63
N VAL A 14 11.84 -15.67 5.86
CA VAL A 14 11.54 -15.18 4.50
C VAL A 14 11.01 -13.76 4.53
N GLN A 15 10.10 -13.44 5.46
CA GLN A 15 9.50 -12.11 5.58
C GLN A 15 10.53 -11.05 5.97
N LEU A 16 11.48 -11.38 6.85
CA LEU A 16 12.47 -10.43 7.35
C LEU A 16 13.73 -10.37 6.48
N GLN A 17 14.40 -11.50 6.29
CA GLN A 17 15.67 -11.56 5.57
C GLN A 17 15.46 -11.74 4.07
N GLY A 18 14.53 -12.62 3.69
CA GLY A 18 14.22 -12.88 2.28
C GLY A 18 13.75 -11.62 1.55
N LEU A 19 12.93 -10.79 2.20
CA LEU A 19 12.47 -9.53 1.62
C LEU A 19 13.64 -8.56 1.35
N ARG A 20 14.56 -8.41 2.31
CA ARG A 20 15.76 -7.56 2.13
C ARG A 20 16.62 -8.02 0.97
N ILE A 21 16.86 -9.34 0.87
CA ILE A 21 17.65 -9.95 -0.21
C ILE A 21 16.96 -9.71 -1.56
N ALA A 22 15.64 -9.92 -1.64
CA ALA A 22 14.87 -9.71 -2.85
C ALA A 22 14.89 -8.25 -3.33
N ILE A 23 14.78 -7.29 -2.40
CA ILE A 23 14.89 -5.86 -2.70
C ILE A 23 16.27 -5.53 -3.26
N GLN A 24 17.34 -6.02 -2.62
CA GLN A 24 18.70 -5.77 -3.09
C GLN A 24 18.93 -6.36 -4.48
N ALA A 25 18.50 -7.60 -4.72
CA ALA A 25 18.61 -8.22 -6.03
C ALA A 25 17.85 -7.43 -7.12
N ALA A 26 16.68 -6.88 -6.80
CA ALA A 26 15.94 -6.02 -7.72
C ALA A 26 16.68 -4.72 -8.03
N ILE A 27 17.33 -4.10 -7.04
CA ILE A 27 18.17 -2.90 -7.23
C ILE A 27 19.34 -3.22 -8.17
N ASP A 28 20.04 -4.33 -7.91
CA ASP A 28 21.21 -4.73 -8.69
C ASP A 28 20.84 -4.98 -10.17
N VAL A 29 19.73 -5.70 -10.41
CA VAL A 29 19.22 -5.96 -11.77
C VAL A 29 18.75 -4.69 -12.47
N ALA A 30 18.07 -3.79 -11.76
CA ALA A 30 17.60 -2.53 -12.35
C ALA A 30 18.77 -1.62 -12.78
N GLY A 31 19.88 -1.64 -12.04
CA GLY A 31 21.09 -0.86 -12.33
C GLY A 31 22.05 -1.49 -13.34
N ASP A 32 21.96 -2.80 -13.58
CA ASP A 32 22.87 -3.52 -14.47
C ASP A 32 22.60 -3.20 -15.96
N LYS A 33 23.56 -2.56 -16.62
CA LYS A 33 23.46 -2.23 -18.06
C LYS A 33 23.61 -3.45 -18.98
N ALA A 34 24.17 -4.55 -18.50
CA ALA A 34 24.32 -5.80 -19.23
C ALA A 34 23.08 -6.72 -19.11
N ALA A 35 22.24 -6.51 -18.10
CA ALA A 35 21.02 -7.28 -17.91
C ALA A 35 20.02 -7.09 -19.08
N PRO A 36 19.24 -8.13 -19.45
CA PRO A 36 18.22 -8.04 -20.50
C PRO A 36 17.20 -6.93 -20.23
N ALA A 37 16.85 -6.17 -21.26
CA ALA A 37 15.91 -5.06 -21.14
C ALA A 37 14.58 -5.41 -20.42
N PRO A 38 13.95 -6.58 -20.67
CA PRO A 38 12.74 -6.98 -19.93
C PRO A 38 12.98 -7.13 -18.43
N ALA A 39 14.10 -7.74 -18.02
CA ALA A 39 14.43 -7.96 -16.61
C ALA A 39 14.60 -6.63 -15.88
N ARG A 40 15.29 -5.66 -16.50
CA ARG A 40 15.47 -4.31 -15.94
C ARG A 40 14.15 -3.58 -15.82
N ALA A 41 13.31 -3.62 -16.85
CA ALA A 41 12.00 -2.97 -16.82
C ALA A 41 11.12 -3.53 -15.69
N THR A 42 11.11 -4.86 -15.51
CA THR A 42 10.38 -5.51 -14.42
C THR A 42 10.94 -5.11 -13.05
N ALA A 43 12.26 -5.15 -12.86
CA ALA A 43 12.90 -4.78 -11.60
C ALA A 43 12.63 -3.30 -11.25
N SER A 44 12.83 -2.39 -12.20
CA SER A 44 12.52 -0.96 -12.03
C SER A 44 11.04 -0.73 -11.71
N GLY A 45 10.12 -1.41 -12.40
CA GLY A 45 8.68 -1.30 -12.13
C GLY A 45 8.25 -1.88 -10.77
N LEU A 46 8.95 -2.90 -10.26
CA LEU A 46 8.74 -3.40 -8.89
C LEU A 46 9.23 -2.40 -7.84
N LEU A 47 10.43 -1.83 -8.03
CA LEU A 47 10.98 -0.81 -7.13
C LEU A 47 10.13 0.45 -7.11
N MET A 48 9.66 0.92 -8.27
CA MET A 48 8.75 2.06 -8.36
C MET A 48 7.43 1.80 -7.63
N ARG A 49 6.85 0.59 -7.74
CA ARG A 49 5.64 0.25 -6.97
C ARG A 49 5.91 0.17 -5.47
N ALA A 50 7.06 -0.37 -5.06
CA ALA A 50 7.47 -0.42 -3.66
C ALA A 50 7.73 0.97 -3.07
N ALA A 51 8.17 1.94 -3.89
CA ALA A 51 8.49 3.31 -3.48
C ALA A 51 7.28 4.27 -3.58
N ALA A 52 6.47 4.16 -4.64
CA ALA A 52 5.29 5.00 -4.88
C ALA A 52 4.14 4.68 -3.91
N ILE A 53 4.09 3.45 -3.41
CA ILE A 53 3.21 3.03 -2.34
C ILE A 53 4.06 3.05 -1.07
N GLY A 54 4.10 4.13 -0.29
CA GLY A 54 4.91 4.25 0.93
C GLY A 54 4.66 3.15 1.99
N GLY A 55 5.10 1.93 1.73
CA GLY A 55 4.69 0.68 2.40
C GLY A 55 3.32 0.19 1.92
N PHE A 56 3.24 -1.04 1.38
CA PHE A 56 2.06 -1.93 1.32
C PHE A 56 0.64 -1.36 1.51
N SER A 57 0.27 -0.26 0.85
CA SER A 57 -1.08 0.27 0.88
C SER A 57 -1.59 0.55 -0.53
N ARG A 58 -2.06 -0.52 -1.16
CA ARG A 58 -3.37 -0.43 -1.80
C ARG A 58 -4.31 -1.22 -0.91
N GLN A 59 -4.77 -0.59 0.18
CA GLN A 59 -6.13 -0.90 0.59
C GLN A 59 -7.04 -0.23 -0.45
N ASN A 60 -7.85 -1.04 -1.10
CA ASN A 60 -8.93 -0.61 -1.98
C ASN A 60 -9.88 0.30 -1.19
N ASP A 61 -9.57 1.58 -1.05
CA ASP A 61 -10.56 2.56 -0.56
C ASP A 61 -11.72 2.73 -1.55
N GLY A 62 -11.59 2.21 -2.78
CA GLY A 62 -12.68 2.07 -3.75
C GLY A 62 -13.77 1.09 -3.33
N ASP A 63 -13.44 -0.02 -2.66
CA ASP A 63 -14.43 -1.06 -2.27
C ASP A 63 -15.28 -0.64 -1.07
N LEU A 64 -14.78 0.26 -0.21
CA LEU A 64 -15.53 0.73 0.96
C LEU A 64 -16.58 1.79 0.60
N LEU A 65 -16.48 2.42 -0.57
CA LEU A 65 -17.44 3.41 -1.06
C LEU A 65 -18.49 2.81 -2.01
N GLU A 66 -18.30 1.57 -2.49
CA GLU A 66 -19.24 0.88 -3.37
C GLU A 66 -20.27 0.01 -2.63
N LYS A 67 -19.96 -0.48 -1.42
CA LYS A 67 -20.90 -1.25 -0.60
C LYS A 67 -22.00 -0.38 -0.01
N GLU A 68 -23.24 -0.85 -0.01
CA GLU A 68 -24.28 -0.20 0.77
C GLU A 68 -24.11 -0.50 2.28
N PRO A 69 -24.60 0.38 3.20
CA PRO A 69 -24.37 0.21 4.64
C PRO A 69 -24.85 -1.13 5.23
N HIS A 70 -25.83 -1.76 4.59
CA HIS A 70 -26.38 -3.05 5.01
C HIS A 70 -25.54 -4.26 4.55
N GLU A 71 -24.58 -4.03 3.64
CA GLU A 71 -23.64 -5.03 3.13
C GLU A 71 -22.29 -4.99 3.87
N MET A 72 -22.10 -4.03 4.77
CA MET A 72 -20.88 -3.84 5.55
C MET A 72 -20.92 -4.63 6.86
N THR A 73 -19.77 -5.19 7.21
CA THR A 73 -19.52 -5.65 8.59
C THR A 73 -19.35 -4.46 9.54
N GLY A 74 -19.48 -4.68 10.85
CA GLY A 74 -19.37 -3.59 11.85
C GLY A 74 -18.04 -2.82 11.80
N ASP A 75 -16.93 -3.52 11.55
CA ASP A 75 -15.60 -2.92 11.43
C ASP A 75 -15.46 -2.10 10.13
N GLU A 76 -16.06 -2.55 9.04
CA GLU A 76 -16.09 -1.82 7.77
C GLU A 76 -16.93 -0.54 7.90
N LEU A 77 -18.09 -0.61 8.57
CA LEU A 77 -18.94 0.56 8.83
C LEU A 77 -18.22 1.61 9.67
N ALA A 78 -17.48 1.21 10.70
CA ALA A 78 -16.70 2.12 11.53
C ALA A 78 -15.62 2.86 10.72
N ARG A 79 -14.96 2.16 9.79
CA ARG A 79 -13.96 2.75 8.88
C ARG A 79 -14.60 3.71 7.88
N ALA A 80 -15.74 3.33 7.28
CA ALA A 80 -16.48 4.20 6.37
C ALA A 80 -16.94 5.50 7.06
N ILE A 81 -17.44 5.40 8.30
CA ILE A 81 -17.82 6.58 9.11
C ILE A 81 -16.61 7.48 9.38
N ALA A 82 -15.45 6.91 9.72
CA ALA A 82 -14.23 7.69 9.96
C ALA A 82 -13.78 8.44 8.69
N ALA A 83 -13.83 7.77 7.53
CA ALA A 83 -13.49 8.37 6.24
C ALA A 83 -14.45 9.53 5.87
N LEU A 84 -15.76 9.34 6.06
CA LEU A 84 -16.76 10.38 5.81
C LEU A 84 -16.58 11.60 6.73
N LYS A 85 -16.25 11.37 8.00
CA LYS A 85 -15.94 12.46 8.96
C LYS A 85 -14.72 13.25 8.53
N ALA A 86 -13.64 12.57 8.14
CA ALA A 86 -12.42 13.23 7.67
C ALA A 86 -12.69 14.07 6.40
N ARG A 87 -13.48 13.54 5.46
CA ARG A 87 -13.87 14.29 4.25
C ARG A 87 -14.71 15.53 4.57
N ARG A 88 -15.63 15.43 5.53
CA ARG A 88 -16.42 16.59 5.98
C ARG A 88 -15.54 17.66 6.63
N SER A 89 -14.55 17.26 7.42
CA SER A 89 -13.61 18.20 8.04
C SER A 89 -12.74 18.90 7.01
N ALA A 90 -12.22 18.18 6.01
CA ALA A 90 -11.45 18.77 4.92
C ALA A 90 -12.28 19.76 4.07
N ALA A 91 -13.54 19.43 3.79
CA ALA A 91 -14.44 20.33 3.05
C ALA A 91 -14.86 21.59 3.84
N ALA A 92 -14.74 21.58 5.18
CA ALA A 92 -15.05 22.74 6.00
C ALA A 92 -13.88 23.74 6.11
N GLU A 93 -12.66 23.32 5.76
CA GLU A 93 -11.48 24.20 5.76
C GLU A 93 -11.37 25.04 4.47
N ASP A 94 -12.03 24.65 3.38
CA ASP A 94 -12.04 25.38 2.10
C ASP A 94 -13.07 26.55 2.05
N ASP A 95 -14.03 26.61 2.98
CA ASP A 95 -15.08 27.65 3.02
C ASP A 95 -14.66 28.96 3.74
N ASP A 96 -13.45 28.99 4.33
CA ASP A 96 -12.92 30.13 5.10
C ASP A 96 -11.94 31.03 4.30
N GLU A 97 -11.90 30.94 2.97
CA GLU A 97 -11.23 31.97 2.14
C GLU A 97 -12.12 33.23 2.05
N PRO A 98 -11.68 34.41 2.54
CA PRO A 98 -12.42 35.63 2.34
C PRO A 98 -12.47 35.96 0.84
N SER A 99 -13.68 36.14 0.30
CA SER A 99 -13.91 36.67 -1.06
C SER A 99 -13.03 37.90 -1.29
N VAL A 100 -12.09 37.82 -2.23
CA VAL A 100 -11.18 38.91 -2.62
C VAL A 100 -11.91 40.02 -3.40
N PHE A 101 -13.22 39.90 -3.59
CA PHE A 101 -14.06 40.90 -4.25
C PHE A 101 -15.19 41.34 -3.31
N ASP A 102 -14.90 42.30 -2.44
CA ASP A 102 -15.84 43.29 -1.92
C ASP A 102 -15.12 44.65 -1.80
#